data_AF-A0A0T5P7G6-F1
#
_entry.id   AF-A0A0T5P7G6-F1
#
_cell.length_a   1.000
_cell.length_b   1.000
_cell.length_c   1.000
_cell.angle_alpha   90.00
_cell.angle_beta   90.00
_cell.angle_gamma   90.00
#
_symmetry.space_group_name_H-M   'P 1'
#
loop_
_entity.id
_entity.type
_entity.pdbx_description
1 polymer ?
#
loop_
_entity_poly.entity_id
_entity_poly.type
_entity_poly.pdbx_seq_one_letter_code
_entity_poly.pdbx_strand_id
1 'polypeptide(L)'
;MPGTSRAARRRNGRAEARRRYVLEALERPRTQAELRDALGMSNSGILHLLRRMERDGLVQPAERVAWTRIWERTVTSTTDARR
;
A
#
# COMPACT_ATOMS: atom_id res chain seq x y z
N MET A 1 27.97 21.77 6.37
CA MET A 1 27.07 21.45 5.23
C MET A 1 25.72 20.92 5.73
N PRO A 2 24.64 21.72 5.87
CA PRO A 2 23.32 21.22 6.26
C PRO A 2 22.32 21.29 5.08
N GLY A 3 22.32 20.28 4.20
CA GLY A 3 21.37 20.18 3.07
C GLY A 3 20.43 18.97 3.14
N THR A 4 20.62 18.07 4.09
CA THR A 4 19.98 16.74 4.12
C THR A 4 18.58 16.73 4.74
N SER A 5 18.25 17.67 5.64
CA SER A 5 17.01 17.63 6.41
C SER A 5 15.75 17.93 5.57
N ARG A 6 15.85 18.82 4.57
CA ARG A 6 14.70 19.22 3.74
C ARG A 6 14.35 18.16 2.70
N ALA A 7 15.35 17.49 2.14
CA ALA A 7 15.16 16.39 1.20
C ALA A 7 14.59 15.13 1.89
N ALA A 8 15.02 14.83 3.11
CA ALA A 8 14.46 13.74 3.90
C ALA A 8 12.97 13.97 4.24
N ARG A 9 12.61 15.16 4.74
CA ARG A 9 11.21 15.51 5.04
C ARG A 9 10.30 15.42 3.82
N ARG A 10 10.72 15.94 2.65
CA ARG A 10 9.95 15.84 1.40
C ARG A 10 9.73 14.39 0.96
N ARG A 11 10.75 13.53 1.10
CA ARG A 11 10.64 12.11 0.77
C ARG A 11 9.68 11.38 1.72
N ASN A 12 9.73 11.69 3.01
CA ASN A 12 8.83 11.13 4.01
C ASN A 12 7.38 11.55 3.74
N GLY A 13 7.13 12.84 3.47
CA GLY A 13 5.79 13.32 3.12
C GLY A 13 5.21 12.65 1.87
N ARG A 14 6.04 12.39 0.84
CA ARG A 14 5.60 11.63 -0.34
C ARG A 14 5.28 10.17 -0.02
N ALA A 15 6.03 9.55 0.91
CA ALA A 15 5.76 8.18 1.34
C ALA A 15 4.47 8.09 2.16
N GLU A 16 4.20 9.05 3.03
CA GLU A 16 2.95 9.14 3.80
C GLU A 16 1.73 9.37 2.91
N ALA A 17 1.83 10.28 1.92
CA ALA A 17 0.77 10.50 0.96
C ALA A 17 0.43 9.23 0.17
N ARG A 18 1.45 8.47 -0.27
CA ARG A 18 1.26 7.17 -0.93
C ARG A 18 0.58 6.15 -0.02
N ARG A 19 1.00 6.06 1.25
CA ARG A 19 0.37 5.16 2.23
C ARG A 19 -1.10 5.48 2.42
N ARG A 20 -1.44 6.78 2.56
CA ARG A 20 -2.83 7.23 2.71
C ARG A 20 -3.66 6.85 1.49
N TYR A 21 -3.15 7.13 0.30
CA TYR A 21 -3.83 6.77 -0.94
C TYR A 21 -4.07 5.26 -1.05
N VAL A 22 -3.07 4.43 -0.73
CA VAL A 22 -3.23 2.96 -0.77
C VAL A 22 -4.32 2.50 0.20
N LEU A 23 -4.37 3.05 1.42
CA LEU A 23 -5.40 2.67 2.40
C LEU A 23 -6.81 3.04 1.95
N GLU A 24 -6.98 4.21 1.32
CA GLU A 24 -8.24 4.66 0.75
C GLU A 24 -8.64 3.81 -0.47
N ALA A 25 -7.70 3.55 -1.39
CA ALA A 25 -7.95 2.71 -2.56
C ALA A 25 -8.31 1.26 -2.18
N LEU A 26 -7.76 0.77 -1.07
CA LEU A 26 -8.01 -0.57 -0.52
C LEU A 26 -9.25 -0.68 0.37
N GLU A 27 -10.11 0.34 0.41
CA GLU A 27 -11.50 0.18 0.87
C GLU A 27 -12.27 -0.87 0.04
N ARG A 28 -11.79 -1.15 -1.17
CA ARG A 28 -12.19 -2.30 -1.98
C ARG A 28 -10.94 -3.10 -2.36
N PRO A 29 -11.03 -4.43 -2.51
CA PRO A 29 -9.89 -5.22 -2.98
C PRO A 29 -9.37 -4.72 -4.34
N ARG A 30 -8.06 -4.50 -4.44
CA ARG A 30 -7.39 -4.01 -5.66
C ARG A 30 -6.16 -4.82 -5.99
N THR A 31 -5.83 -4.88 -7.27
CA THR A 31 -4.60 -5.49 -7.76
C THR A 31 -3.40 -4.58 -7.54
N GLN A 32 -2.21 -5.19 -7.49
CA GLN A 32 -0.96 -4.43 -7.48
C GLN A 32 -0.80 -3.50 -8.70
N ALA A 33 -1.30 -3.91 -9.87
CA ALA A 33 -1.19 -3.13 -11.11
C ALA A 33 -2.05 -1.86 -11.03
N GLU A 34 -3.28 -1.95 -10.55
CA GLU A 34 -4.14 -0.77 -10.37
C GLU A 34 -3.50 0.26 -9.43
N LEU A 35 -2.94 -0.19 -8.30
CA LEU A 35 -2.26 0.70 -7.34
C LEU A 35 -0.99 1.32 -7.92
N ARG A 36 -0.25 0.55 -8.73
CA ARG A 36 0.94 1.04 -9.45
C ARG A 36 0.58 2.17 -10.40
N ASP A 37 -0.43 1.92 -11.23
CA ASP A 37 -0.83 2.82 -12.30
C ASP A 37 -1.40 4.12 -11.72
N ALA A 38 -2.22 4.02 -10.67
CA ALA A 38 -2.75 5.19 -9.98
C ALA A 38 -1.68 6.05 -9.28
N LEU A 39 -0.63 5.43 -8.73
CA LEU A 39 0.47 6.15 -8.06
C LEU A 39 1.61 6.56 -9.00
N GLY A 40 1.56 6.15 -10.28
CA GLY A 40 2.65 6.31 -11.24
C GLY A 40 3.98 5.72 -10.74
N MET A 41 3.92 4.58 -10.04
CA MET A 41 5.09 3.93 -9.43
C MET A 41 5.65 2.80 -10.30
N SER A 42 6.90 2.41 -10.06
CA SER A 42 7.43 1.17 -10.64
C SER A 42 6.86 -0.06 -9.94
N ASN A 43 6.86 -1.21 -10.62
CA ASN A 43 6.45 -2.50 -10.05
C ASN A 43 7.16 -2.81 -8.72
N SER A 44 8.48 -2.63 -8.67
CA SER A 44 9.27 -2.87 -7.44
C SER A 44 8.93 -1.86 -6.34
N GLY A 45 8.64 -0.61 -6.71
CA GLY A 45 8.29 0.45 -5.77
C GLY A 45 6.95 0.20 -5.08
N ILE A 46 5.92 -0.19 -5.84
CA ILE A 46 4.61 -0.52 -5.27
C ILE A 46 4.68 -1.80 -4.43
N LEU A 47 5.42 -2.81 -4.88
CA LEU A 47 5.60 -4.06 -4.12
C LEU A 47 6.29 -3.78 -2.78
N HIS A 48 7.36 -2.97 -2.77
CA HIS A 48 8.04 -2.61 -1.54
C HIS A 48 7.13 -1.81 -0.58
N LEU A 49 6.31 -0.91 -1.11
CA LEU A 49 5.32 -0.17 -0.32
C LEU A 49 4.30 -1.13 0.32
N LEU A 50 3.71 -2.02 -0.47
CA LEU A 50 2.72 -2.99 0.01
C LEU A 50 3.31 -3.95 1.05
N ARG A 51 4.51 -4.49 0.82
CA ARG A 51 5.22 -5.32 1.81
C ARG A 51 5.50 -4.59 3.11
N ARG A 52 5.83 -3.30 3.04
CA ARG A 52 6.04 -2.50 4.24
C ARG A 52 4.74 -2.27 5.00
N MET A 53 3.64 -1.96 4.29
CA MET A 53 2.33 -1.79 4.90
C MET A 53 1.77 -3.10 5.47
N GLU A 54 2.05 -4.24 4.83
CA GLU A 54 1.72 -5.58 5.31
C GLU A 54 2.45 -5.89 6.63
N ARG A 55 3.76 -5.59 6.71
CA ARG A 55 4.50 -5.69 7.97
C ARG A 55 3.98 -4.75 9.05
N ASP A 56 3.49 -3.58 8.66
CA ASP A 56 2.86 -2.61 9.57
C ASP A 56 1.42 -3.04 9.95
N GLY A 57 0.90 -4.16 9.44
CA GLY A 57 -0.43 -4.69 9.74
C GLY A 57 -1.59 -3.90 9.11
N LEU A 58 -1.31 -3.10 8.10
CA LEU A 58 -2.27 -2.17 7.49
C LEU A 58 -3.02 -2.76 6.29
N VAL A 59 -2.39 -3.69 5.58
CA VAL A 59 -2.91 -4.33 4.36
C VAL A 59 -2.53 -5.79 4.37
N GLN A 60 -3.30 -6.63 3.69
CA GLN A 60 -2.98 -8.04 3.54
C GLN A 60 -3.26 -8.51 2.11
N PRO A 61 -2.56 -9.57 1.65
CA PRO A 61 -2.92 -10.23 0.42
C PRO A 61 -4.24 -11.00 0.60
N ALA A 62 -5.28 -10.61 -0.13
CA ALA A 62 -6.58 -11.26 -0.08
C ALA A 62 -6.58 -12.57 -0.90
N GLU A 63 -6.10 -12.49 -2.14
CA GLU A 63 -6.13 -13.61 -3.09
C GLU A 63 -4.97 -13.53 -4.08
N ARG A 64 -4.60 -14.68 -4.66
CA ARG A 64 -3.72 -14.74 -5.82
C ARG A 64 -4.42 -15.41 -6.99
N VAL A 65 -4.74 -14.63 -8.01
CA VAL A 65 -5.31 -15.11 -9.28
C VAL A 65 -4.18 -15.23 -10.31
N ALA A 66 -3.84 -16.48 -10.67
CA ALA A 66 -2.66 -16.81 -11.47
C ALA A 66 -1.36 -16.19 -10.89
N TRP A 67 -0.89 -15.09 -11.49
CA TRP A 67 0.31 -14.35 -11.09
C TRP A 67 0.00 -13.01 -10.43
N THR A 68 -1.27 -12.61 -10.38
CA THR A 68 -1.71 -11.32 -9.86
C THR A 68 -2.15 -11.48 -8.42
N ARG A 69 -1.57 -10.67 -7.54
CA ARG A 69 -1.97 -10.59 -6.14
C ARG A 69 -2.98 -9.47 -5.95
N ILE A 70 -4.11 -9.83 -5.36
CA ILE A 70 -5.15 -8.91 -4.90
C ILE A 70 -4.82 -8.55 -3.45
N TRP A 71 -4.84 -7.27 -3.16
CA TRP A 71 -4.58 -6.70 -1.86
C TRP A 71 -5.86 -6.10 -1.31
N GLU A 72 -6.00 -6.13 0.01
CA GLU A 72 -7.09 -5.50 0.73
C GLU A 72 -6.56 -4.80 1.98
N ARG A 73 -7.36 -3.88 2.53
CA ARG A 73 -7.05 -3.24 3.80
C ARG A 73 -7.24 -4.25 4.92
N THR A 74 -6.29 -4.33 5.84
CA THR A 74 -6.48 -5.04 7.10
C THR A 74 -7.45 -4.22 7.92
N VAL A 75 -8.74 -4.53 7.79
CA VAL A 75 -9.73 -4.10 8.77
C VAL A 75 -9.38 -4.92 10.01
N THR A 76 -9.21 -4.30 11.17
CA THR A 76 -9.43 -5.02 12.43
C THR A 76 -10.90 -5.41 12.46
N SER A 77 -11.26 -6.43 11.68
CA SER A 77 -12.55 -7.05 11.69
C SER A 77 -12.63 -7.84 12.99
N THR A 78 -13.04 -7.14 14.05
CA THR A 78 -13.95 -7.68 15.06
C THR A 78 -15.26 -8.09 14.37
N THR A 79 -15.21 -8.88 13.29
CA THR A 79 -16.33 -9.35 12.48
C THR A 79 -15.78 -10.41 11.51
N ASP A 80 -15.41 -11.57 12.02
CA ASP A 80 -16.15 -12.80 11.71
C ASP A 80 -17.67 -12.53 11.67
N ALA A 81 -18.18 -12.13 10.50
CA ALA A 81 -19.59 -12.31 10.15
C ALA A 81 -19.74 -12.14 8.65
N ARG A 82 -19.56 -13.25 7.93
CA ARG A 82 -20.47 -13.70 6.86
C ARG A 82 -19.96 -15.04 6.35
N ARG A 83 -20.55 -16.04 6.99
CA ARG A 83 -20.72 -17.41 6.50
C ARG A 83 -21.67 -17.42 5.30
#